data_AF-A0A285NTL4-F1
#
_entry.id   AF-A0A285NTL4-F1
#
_cell.length_a   1.000
_cell.length_b   1.000
_cell.length_c   1.000
_cell.angle_alpha   90.00
_cell.angle_beta   90.00
_cell.angle_gamma   90.00
#
_symmetry.space_group_name_H-M   'P 1'
#
loop_
_entity.id
_entity.type
_entity.pdbx_description
1 polymer ?
#
loop_
_entity_poly.entity_id
_entity_poly.type
_entity_poly.pdbx_seq_one_letter_code
_entity_poly.pdbx_strand_id
1 'polypeptide(L)'
;MASNKILGIDLGTTNSAFAVMEGGDPEIIVNSEGERTTPSIVSFTDEGERLVGKPAKNQAVQNPERTIQSIKRHMGDEDYTVEIDGEEYTPEQISAMTLQKIKHDAEEYLGDEVEKAVITVPAYFSDRQRQATKNAGEIAGFEVERIVNEPTAASMAYGLEDDQDQTVLVYDLGGGTFDVSILDLGGGVYEVVATNGDNDLGGDDWDEAIIDWLAEEFENEHGIDLREDRQALQRLKDAAEEAKIELSSRKETEINLPFITATDDGPIHLEESLTRAKFESLTSDLIERTVEPTEQALEDAGYSKDDLDEVLMVGGSTRMPQVQEQVEEMTGKEPKKNVNPDEAVALGAAIQGGVLGGEVDDLVLLDVTPLSLGIEVKGGIFERLIEKNTTIPTEESKIFTTAADNQTSVQVRVFQGEREIAQENEMLGEFHLTGIPPAPAGTPQIEVSFSIDENGIVNVQAEDKGSGNAEEITIEGGAGLSDEEIEQMQQEAAEHAEEDQQRRERIEARNAAEEAIQRANTLLEENEEAVDDALREDIEAEIDNVEAVLDDDDATKEDYEEATEGLTEALQEIGKQMYDQQGAQAGAAGGAGGMGGAAGPGGPDPTTGTDGGPEAGDGDEFVDADFEDVDESDEE
;
A
#
# COMPACT_ATOMS: atom_id res chain seq x y z
N MET A 1 15.21 -11.07 -15.58
CA MET A 1 16.38 -10.41 -14.96
C MET A 1 15.72 -9.44 -14.01
N ALA A 2 15.87 -9.62 -12.70
CA ALA A 2 15.14 -8.78 -11.74
C ALA A 2 15.35 -7.30 -12.05
N SER A 3 14.29 -6.52 -11.96
CA SER A 3 14.35 -5.07 -12.17
C SER A 3 15.24 -4.45 -11.09
N ASN A 4 16.15 -3.55 -11.47
CA ASN A 4 16.91 -2.74 -10.50
C ASN A 4 16.04 -1.65 -9.85
N LYS A 5 14.74 -1.60 -10.15
CA LYS A 5 13.82 -0.60 -9.61
C LYS A 5 13.53 -0.87 -8.14
N ILE A 6 13.61 0.19 -7.36
CA ILE A 6 13.23 0.19 -5.95
C ILE A 6 11.82 0.81 -5.87
N LEU A 7 10.86 0.04 -5.38
CA LEU A 7 9.47 0.48 -5.27
C LEU A 7 9.30 1.41 -4.08
N GLY A 8 8.67 2.57 -4.27
CA GLY A 8 8.24 3.44 -3.18
C GLY A 8 6.84 3.06 -2.73
N ILE A 9 6.66 2.70 -1.47
CA ILE A 9 5.37 2.24 -0.93
C ILE A 9 4.95 3.15 0.22
N ASP A 10 3.80 3.78 0.05
CA ASP A 10 3.01 4.32 1.16
C ASP A 10 2.12 3.23 1.72
N LEU A 11 2.51 2.63 2.84
CA LEU A 11 1.71 1.63 3.54
C LEU A 11 0.76 2.34 4.52
N GLY A 12 -0.36 2.88 4.07
CA GLY A 12 -1.25 3.65 4.95
C GLY A 12 -2.21 2.81 5.79
N THR A 13 -2.83 3.43 6.80
CA THR A 13 -3.81 2.76 7.69
C THR A 13 -5.08 2.33 6.95
N THR A 14 -5.62 3.21 6.10
CA THR A 14 -6.88 2.97 5.37
C THR A 14 -6.62 2.60 3.92
N ASN A 15 -5.68 3.28 3.27
CA ASN A 15 -5.29 3.03 1.89
C ASN A 15 -3.76 3.05 1.80
N SER A 16 -3.23 2.23 0.92
CA SER A 16 -1.84 2.22 0.51
C SER A 16 -1.70 2.72 -0.92
N ALA A 17 -0.57 3.34 -1.24
CA ALA A 17 -0.23 3.79 -2.58
C ALA A 17 1.22 3.38 -2.89
N PHE A 18 1.55 3.21 -4.16
CA PHE A 18 2.89 2.79 -4.55
C PHE A 18 3.30 3.41 -5.88
N ALA A 19 4.59 3.68 -6.00
CA ALA A 19 5.16 4.45 -7.08
C ALA A 19 6.57 3.96 -7.42
N VAL A 20 7.02 4.29 -8.62
CA VAL A 20 8.36 3.96 -9.11
C VAL A 20 8.93 5.15 -9.85
N MET A 21 10.26 5.23 -9.94
CA MET A 21 10.91 6.21 -10.82
C MET A 21 10.86 5.74 -12.27
N GLU A 22 10.24 6.50 -13.16
CA GLU A 22 10.23 6.26 -14.61
C GLU A 22 10.80 7.48 -15.35
N GLY A 23 11.87 7.28 -16.13
CA GLY A 23 12.44 8.36 -16.94
C GLY A 23 13.03 9.55 -16.15
N GLY A 24 13.24 9.41 -14.85
CA GLY A 24 13.71 10.46 -13.95
C GLY A 24 12.61 11.13 -13.12
N ASP A 25 11.34 10.79 -13.38
CA ASP A 25 10.18 11.32 -12.64
C ASP A 25 9.51 10.21 -11.82
N PRO A 26 8.99 10.50 -10.62
CA PRO A 26 8.22 9.53 -9.85
C PRO A 26 6.80 9.38 -10.42
N GLU A 27 6.34 8.14 -10.61
CA GLU A 27 5.03 7.82 -11.16
C GLU A 27 4.28 6.83 -10.26
N ILE A 28 3.01 7.14 -9.95
CA ILE A 28 2.12 6.23 -9.21
C ILE A 28 1.71 5.07 -10.13
N ILE A 29 1.84 3.85 -9.62
CA ILE A 29 1.34 2.65 -10.28
C ILE A 29 -0.15 2.48 -10.00
N VAL A 30 -0.91 2.12 -11.03
CA VAL A 30 -2.34 1.78 -10.92
C VAL A 30 -2.45 0.29 -10.60
N ASN A 31 -3.22 -0.06 -9.58
CA ASN A 31 -3.45 -1.46 -9.19
C ASN A 31 -4.28 -2.23 -10.23
N SER A 32 -4.37 -3.55 -10.06
CA SER A 32 -5.14 -4.43 -10.94
C SER A 32 -6.64 -4.08 -11.03
N GLU A 33 -7.19 -3.36 -10.04
CA GLU A 33 -8.56 -2.84 -10.06
C GLU A 33 -8.73 -1.49 -10.78
N GLY A 34 -7.66 -0.90 -11.31
CA GLY A 34 -7.69 0.38 -12.03
C GLY A 34 -7.66 1.61 -11.10
N GLU A 35 -7.28 1.44 -9.84
CA GLU A 35 -7.21 2.50 -8.83
C GLU A 35 -5.76 2.87 -8.49
N ARG A 36 -5.55 4.14 -8.14
CA ARG A 36 -4.20 4.67 -7.78
C ARG A 36 -3.84 4.43 -6.32
N THR A 37 -4.78 3.88 -5.55
CA THR A 37 -4.62 3.51 -4.14
C THR A 37 -5.30 2.17 -3.92
N THR A 38 -4.75 1.34 -3.04
CA THR A 38 -5.30 0.05 -2.66
C THR A 38 -5.77 0.13 -1.21
N PRO A 39 -7.04 -0.18 -0.89
CA PRO A 39 -7.48 -0.24 0.51
C PRO A 39 -6.60 -1.18 1.34
N SER A 40 -6.17 -0.75 2.52
CA SER A 40 -5.36 -1.56 3.45
C SER A 40 -6.27 -2.52 4.24
N ILE A 41 -6.95 -3.39 3.50
CA ILE A 41 -7.99 -4.29 4.00
C ILE A 41 -7.67 -5.70 3.52
N VAL A 42 -7.66 -6.64 4.46
CA VAL A 42 -7.44 -8.06 4.20
C VAL A 42 -8.67 -8.83 4.64
N SER A 43 -9.09 -9.83 3.87
CA SER A 43 -10.19 -10.68 4.26
C SER A 43 -10.02 -12.12 3.83
N PHE A 44 -10.47 -13.04 4.67
CA PHE A 44 -10.43 -14.48 4.41
C PHE A 44 -11.83 -14.98 4.08
N THR A 45 -12.01 -15.58 2.91
CA THR A 45 -13.29 -16.19 2.51
C THR A 45 -13.56 -17.48 3.28
N ASP A 46 -14.80 -17.98 3.23
CA ASP A 46 -15.17 -19.29 3.78
C ASP A 46 -14.35 -20.46 3.20
N GLU A 47 -13.80 -20.29 2.00
CA GLU A 47 -13.01 -21.28 1.27
C GLU A 47 -11.50 -21.13 1.49
N GLY A 48 -11.10 -20.28 2.44
CA GLY A 48 -9.69 -20.00 2.78
C GLY A 48 -8.98 -19.04 1.83
N GLU A 49 -9.66 -18.50 0.81
CA GLU A 49 -9.07 -17.51 -0.11
C GLU A 49 -8.79 -16.19 0.60
N ARG A 50 -7.62 -15.60 0.36
CA ARG A 50 -7.25 -14.28 0.85
C ARG A 50 -7.62 -13.23 -0.20
N LEU A 51 -8.50 -12.32 0.18
CA LEU A 51 -8.81 -11.12 -0.56
C LEU A 51 -8.09 -9.93 0.07
N VAL A 52 -7.50 -9.08 -0.76
CA VAL A 52 -6.79 -7.88 -0.31
C VAL A 52 -7.25 -6.69 -1.15
N GLY A 53 -7.38 -5.51 -0.54
CA GLY A 53 -7.78 -4.29 -1.26
C GLY A 53 -9.28 -4.18 -1.47
N LYS A 54 -9.66 -3.71 -2.66
CA LYS A 54 -11.07 -3.48 -3.02
C LYS A 54 -11.94 -4.75 -2.96
N PRO A 55 -11.49 -5.93 -3.41
CA PRO A 55 -12.22 -7.18 -3.21
C PRO A 55 -12.55 -7.46 -1.73
N ALA A 56 -11.59 -7.23 -0.82
CA ALA A 56 -11.80 -7.38 0.62
C ALA A 56 -12.79 -6.35 1.16
N LYS A 57 -12.67 -5.07 0.75
CA LYS A 57 -13.62 -4.00 1.11
C LYS A 57 -15.05 -4.35 0.69
N ASN A 58 -15.23 -4.86 -0.53
CA ASN A 58 -16.55 -5.17 -1.09
C ASN A 58 -17.32 -6.25 -0.30
N GLN A 59 -16.60 -7.19 0.34
CA GLN A 59 -17.24 -8.25 1.13
C GLN A 59 -17.32 -7.97 2.63
N ALA A 60 -16.74 -6.87 3.13
CA ALA A 60 -16.62 -6.57 4.55
C ALA A 60 -17.96 -6.66 5.29
N VAL A 61 -19.06 -6.18 4.69
CA VAL A 61 -20.42 -6.24 5.27
C VAL A 61 -20.94 -7.68 5.42
N GLN A 62 -20.59 -8.56 4.49
CA GLN A 62 -21.05 -9.95 4.49
C GLN A 62 -20.16 -10.84 5.36
N ASN A 63 -18.89 -10.47 5.53
CA ASN A 63 -17.89 -11.26 6.24
C ASN A 63 -17.11 -10.45 7.30
N PRO A 64 -17.77 -9.68 8.19
CA PRO A 64 -17.09 -8.75 9.10
C PRO A 64 -16.23 -9.47 10.15
N GLU A 65 -16.41 -10.78 10.32
CA GLU A 65 -15.61 -11.58 11.25
C GLU A 65 -14.24 -11.95 10.69
N ARG A 66 -14.13 -11.99 9.36
CA ARG A 66 -12.91 -12.33 8.65
C ARG A 66 -12.42 -11.21 7.75
N THR A 67 -12.79 -9.97 8.03
CA THR A 67 -12.27 -8.79 7.34
C THR A 67 -11.54 -7.90 8.35
N ILE A 68 -10.27 -7.69 8.13
CA ILE A 68 -9.36 -6.92 8.95
C ILE A 68 -9.12 -5.57 8.27
N GLN A 69 -9.27 -4.49 9.03
CA GLN A 69 -9.11 -3.09 8.60
C GLN A 69 -8.27 -2.36 9.64
N SER A 70 -7.62 -1.26 9.24
CA SER A 70 -6.85 -0.38 10.13
C SER A 70 -5.76 -1.09 10.95
N ILE A 71 -5.21 -2.20 10.43
CA ILE A 71 -4.22 -3.01 11.15
C ILE A 71 -2.94 -2.22 11.49
N LYS A 72 -2.64 -1.15 10.73
CA LYS A 72 -1.49 -0.29 10.97
C LYS A 72 -1.50 0.36 12.37
N ARG A 73 -2.68 0.56 12.96
CA ARG A 73 -2.83 1.07 14.35
C ARG A 73 -2.28 0.11 15.40
N HIS A 74 -2.09 -1.17 15.05
CA HIS A 74 -1.57 -2.21 15.94
C HIS A 74 -0.13 -2.62 15.63
N MET A 75 0.55 -1.93 14.70
CA MET A 75 1.94 -2.25 14.38
C MET A 75 2.82 -2.08 15.60
N GLY A 76 3.56 -3.14 15.97
CA GLY A 76 4.41 -3.16 17.16
C GLY A 76 3.68 -3.44 18.48
N ASP A 77 2.39 -3.76 18.49
CA ASP A 77 1.69 -4.20 19.71
C ASP A 77 2.04 -5.66 20.07
N GLU A 78 2.66 -5.88 21.23
CA GLU A 78 3.12 -7.23 21.66
C GLU A 78 1.98 -8.23 21.92
N ASP A 79 0.83 -7.72 22.39
CA ASP A 79 -0.29 -8.54 22.85
C ASP A 79 -1.48 -8.52 21.87
N TYR A 80 -1.25 -8.08 20.63
CA TYR A 80 -2.29 -7.99 19.61
C TYR A 80 -2.09 -9.02 18.50
N THR A 81 -3.08 -9.91 18.35
CA THR A 81 -3.21 -10.83 17.22
C THR A 81 -4.64 -10.83 16.73
N VAL A 82 -4.84 -11.19 15.47
CA VAL A 82 -6.16 -11.46 14.91
C VAL A 82 -6.33 -12.96 14.74
N GLU A 83 -7.33 -13.54 15.39
CA GLU A 83 -7.67 -14.96 15.22
C GLU A 83 -8.65 -15.13 14.05
N ILE A 84 -8.25 -15.88 13.03
CA ILE A 84 -9.09 -16.25 11.87
C ILE A 84 -9.09 -17.77 11.74
N ASP A 85 -10.28 -18.38 11.81
CA ASP A 85 -10.48 -19.84 11.66
C ASP A 85 -9.57 -20.73 12.54
N GLY A 86 -9.12 -20.20 13.68
CA GLY A 86 -8.26 -20.88 14.65
C GLY A 86 -6.75 -20.68 14.46
N GLU A 87 -6.37 -19.81 13.53
CA GLU A 87 -4.99 -19.35 13.31
C GLU A 87 -4.83 -17.91 13.80
N GLU A 88 -3.69 -17.60 14.42
CA GLU A 88 -3.37 -16.27 14.92
C GLU A 88 -2.45 -15.55 13.94
N TYR A 89 -2.84 -14.34 13.54
CA TYR A 89 -2.07 -13.49 12.65
C TYR A 89 -1.58 -12.24 13.38
N THR A 90 -0.30 -11.91 13.24
CA THR A 90 0.26 -10.66 13.76
C THR A 90 -0.05 -9.48 12.83
N PRO A 91 0.02 -8.23 13.33
CA PRO A 91 -0.09 -7.03 12.50
C PRO A 91 0.88 -7.01 11.31
N GLU A 92 2.10 -7.52 11.49
CA GLU A 92 3.11 -7.65 10.43
C GLU A 92 2.66 -8.61 9.34
N GLN A 93 2.09 -9.77 9.69
CA GLN A 93 1.59 -10.74 8.71
C GLN A 93 0.42 -10.18 7.88
N ILE A 94 -0.54 -9.51 8.53
CA ILE A 94 -1.67 -8.89 7.80
C ILE A 94 -1.19 -7.73 6.92
N SER A 95 -0.25 -6.91 7.40
CA SER A 95 0.35 -5.84 6.60
C SER A 95 1.17 -6.41 5.44
N ALA A 96 1.87 -7.52 5.65
CA ALA A 96 2.61 -8.23 4.61
C ALA A 96 1.68 -8.72 3.48
N MET A 97 0.46 -9.18 3.79
CA MET A 97 -0.53 -9.54 2.74
C MET A 97 -0.91 -8.33 1.87
N THR A 98 -0.99 -7.13 2.47
CA THR A 98 -1.20 -5.87 1.72
C THR A 98 0.00 -5.56 0.82
N LEU A 99 1.21 -5.69 1.36
CA LEU A 99 2.46 -5.48 0.63
C LEU A 99 2.67 -6.52 -0.48
N GLN A 100 2.24 -7.77 -0.30
CA GLN A 100 2.27 -8.82 -1.32
C GLN A 100 1.35 -8.49 -2.50
N LYS A 101 0.14 -7.98 -2.24
CA LYS A 101 -0.74 -7.48 -3.32
C LYS A 101 -0.08 -6.32 -4.06
N ILE A 102 0.51 -5.36 -3.34
CA ILE A 102 1.22 -4.22 -3.94
C ILE A 102 2.39 -4.70 -4.81
N LYS A 103 3.17 -5.66 -4.31
CA LYS A 103 4.27 -6.29 -5.06
C LYS A 103 3.76 -6.90 -6.35
N HIS A 104 2.73 -7.74 -6.28
CA HIS A 104 2.11 -8.38 -7.44
C HIS A 104 1.63 -7.35 -8.47
N ASP A 105 0.89 -6.33 -8.02
CA ASP A 105 0.35 -5.30 -8.91
C ASP A 105 1.48 -4.47 -9.57
N ALA A 106 2.58 -4.21 -8.85
CA ALA A 106 3.76 -3.54 -9.39
C ALA A 106 4.52 -4.41 -10.40
N GLU A 107 4.68 -5.71 -10.14
CA GLU A 107 5.30 -6.67 -11.04
C GLU A 107 4.49 -6.84 -12.33
N GLU A 108 3.16 -6.85 -12.22
CA GLU A 108 2.25 -6.89 -13.38
C GLU A 108 2.38 -5.63 -14.24
N TYR A 109 2.47 -4.45 -13.61
CA TYR A 109 2.67 -3.17 -14.30
C TYR A 109 4.04 -3.10 -15.00
N LEU A 110 5.11 -3.51 -14.32
CA LEU A 110 6.48 -3.41 -14.82
C LEU A 110 6.84 -4.54 -15.80
N GLY A 111 6.17 -5.69 -15.71
CA GLY A 111 6.50 -6.89 -16.47
C GLY A 111 7.80 -7.57 -16.04
N ASP A 112 8.29 -7.28 -14.83
CA ASP A 112 9.52 -7.81 -14.22
C ASP A 112 9.35 -7.96 -12.70
N GLU A 113 10.13 -8.84 -12.08
CA GLU A 113 10.15 -9.06 -10.62
C GLU A 113 10.66 -7.83 -9.86
N VAL A 114 10.05 -7.54 -8.70
CA VAL A 114 10.38 -6.41 -7.82
C VAL A 114 10.88 -6.94 -6.47
N GLU A 115 12.18 -6.80 -6.22
CA GLU A 115 12.81 -7.32 -5.00
C GLU A 115 13.00 -6.26 -3.91
N LYS A 116 13.11 -4.97 -4.25
CA LYS A 116 13.52 -3.91 -3.32
C LYS A 116 12.42 -2.87 -3.10
N ALA A 117 12.28 -2.38 -1.88
CA ALA A 117 11.32 -1.34 -1.55
C ALA A 117 11.84 -0.30 -0.55
N VAL A 118 11.33 0.92 -0.68
CA VAL A 118 11.30 1.94 0.37
C VAL A 118 9.88 1.99 0.91
N ILE A 119 9.70 1.79 2.21
CA ILE A 119 8.38 1.74 2.85
C ILE A 119 8.22 2.90 3.82
N THR A 120 7.05 3.55 3.81
CA THR A 120 6.78 4.70 4.68
C THR A 120 6.26 4.30 6.06
N VAL A 121 6.53 5.15 7.04
CA VAL A 121 5.98 5.10 8.39
C VAL A 121 5.64 6.50 8.89
N PRO A 122 4.67 6.64 9.82
CA PRO A 122 4.43 7.89 10.51
C PRO A 122 5.72 8.41 11.16
N ALA A 123 5.93 9.73 11.14
CA ALA A 123 7.15 10.32 11.68
C ALA A 123 7.30 10.02 13.19
N TYR A 124 6.18 9.98 13.90
CA TYR A 124 6.12 9.74 15.34
C TYR A 124 6.12 8.25 15.74
N PHE A 125 6.27 7.31 14.80
CA PHE A 125 6.40 5.88 15.12
C PHE A 125 7.61 5.59 16.03
N SER A 126 7.37 4.76 17.05
CA SER A 126 8.44 4.25 17.92
C SER A 126 9.34 3.27 17.16
N ASP A 127 10.50 2.98 17.74
CA ASP A 127 11.47 2.03 17.16
C ASP A 127 10.83 0.66 16.88
N ARG A 128 9.97 0.19 17.79
CA ARG A 128 9.26 -1.08 17.64
C ARG A 128 8.31 -1.08 16.44
N GLN A 129 7.55 -0.01 16.24
CA GLN A 129 6.60 0.09 15.13
C GLN A 129 7.31 0.18 13.78
N ARG A 130 8.47 0.85 13.74
CA ARG A 130 9.36 0.90 12.57
C ARG A 130 9.89 -0.49 12.22
N GLN A 131 10.37 -1.22 13.22
CA GLN A 131 10.87 -2.58 13.02
C GLN A 131 9.76 -3.53 12.57
N ALA A 132 8.57 -3.46 13.18
CA ALA A 132 7.40 -4.23 12.75
C ALA A 132 7.04 -3.96 11.27
N THR A 133 7.11 -2.70 10.84
CA THR A 133 6.84 -2.33 9.44
C THR A 133 7.90 -2.87 8.49
N LYS A 134 9.18 -2.81 8.89
CA LYS A 134 10.27 -3.44 8.13
C LYS A 134 10.07 -4.95 8.01
N ASN A 135 9.74 -5.62 9.11
CA ASN A 135 9.45 -7.06 9.14
C ASN A 135 8.28 -7.41 8.22
N ALA A 136 7.22 -6.61 8.18
CA ALA A 136 6.10 -6.82 7.24
C ALA A 136 6.57 -6.79 5.78
N GLY A 137 7.48 -5.86 5.44
CA GLY A 137 8.11 -5.81 4.11
C GLY A 137 8.95 -7.05 3.81
N GLU A 138 9.74 -7.51 4.77
CA GLU A 138 10.54 -8.72 4.64
C GLU A 138 9.65 -9.96 4.49
N ILE A 139 8.59 -10.11 5.28
CA ILE A 139 7.59 -11.20 5.17
C ILE A 139 6.93 -11.19 3.79
N ALA A 140 6.66 -10.00 3.23
CA ALA A 140 6.11 -9.85 1.88
C ALA A 140 7.13 -10.17 0.76
N GLY A 141 8.38 -10.43 1.11
CA GLY A 141 9.45 -10.77 0.16
C GLY A 141 10.13 -9.57 -0.46
N PHE A 142 10.18 -8.43 0.23
CA PHE A 142 11.02 -7.29 -0.15
C PHE A 142 12.34 -7.26 0.63
N GLU A 143 13.42 -6.87 -0.04
CA GLU A 143 14.59 -6.24 0.58
C GLU A 143 14.22 -4.78 0.89
N VAL A 144 13.93 -4.49 2.16
CA VAL A 144 13.55 -3.14 2.60
C VAL A 144 14.81 -2.28 2.69
N GLU A 145 15.07 -1.51 1.63
CA GLU A 145 16.25 -0.65 1.48
C GLU A 145 16.23 0.52 2.45
N ARG A 146 15.04 1.08 2.72
CA ARG A 146 14.86 2.19 3.65
C ARG A 146 13.45 2.26 4.22
N ILE A 147 13.37 2.62 5.49
CA ILE A 147 12.15 3.14 6.12
C ILE A 147 12.22 4.67 6.08
N VAL A 148 11.20 5.31 5.52
CA VAL A 148 11.13 6.77 5.39
C VAL A 148 9.91 7.33 6.13
N ASN A 149 10.07 8.49 6.75
CA ASN A 149 8.96 9.16 7.41
C ASN A 149 7.97 9.73 6.37
N GLU A 150 6.66 9.54 6.59
CA GLU A 150 5.59 10.01 5.69
C GLU A 150 5.69 11.52 5.37
N PRO A 151 5.87 12.44 6.35
CA PRO A 151 6.00 13.86 6.07
C PRO A 151 7.27 14.20 5.27
N THR A 152 8.35 13.46 5.54
CA THR A 152 9.63 13.58 4.83
C THR A 152 9.45 13.17 3.36
N ALA A 153 8.80 12.04 3.11
CA ALA A 153 8.48 11.58 1.77
C ALA A 153 7.60 12.61 1.02
N ALA A 154 6.52 13.07 1.63
CA ALA A 154 5.66 14.07 1.01
C ALA A 154 6.40 15.38 0.67
N SER A 155 7.37 15.79 1.49
CA SER A 155 8.21 16.96 1.21
C SER A 155 9.11 16.77 -0.02
N MET A 156 9.63 15.55 -0.25
CA MET A 156 10.44 15.23 -1.43
C MET A 156 9.60 15.31 -2.72
N ALA A 157 8.36 14.81 -2.69
CA ALA A 157 7.45 14.93 -3.83
C ALA A 157 7.10 16.39 -4.15
N TYR A 158 7.08 17.28 -3.15
CA TYR A 158 6.86 18.71 -3.36
C TYR A 158 8.11 19.46 -3.83
N GLY A 159 9.26 19.20 -3.20
CA GLY A 159 10.48 19.99 -3.39
C GLY A 159 11.31 19.63 -4.62
N LEU A 160 11.03 18.50 -5.28
CA LEU A 160 11.89 17.96 -6.35
C LEU A 160 12.20 18.98 -7.47
N GLU A 161 11.25 19.84 -7.81
CA GLU A 161 11.39 20.85 -8.87
C GLU A 161 11.76 22.26 -8.37
N ASP A 162 11.90 22.47 -7.06
CA ASP A 162 12.10 23.80 -6.46
C ASP A 162 13.49 23.94 -5.81
N ASP A 163 14.34 24.76 -6.41
CA ASP A 163 15.69 25.07 -5.91
C ASP A 163 15.71 26.14 -4.80
N GLN A 164 14.57 26.70 -4.42
CA GLN A 164 14.51 27.79 -3.45
C GLN A 164 14.64 27.29 -2.01
N ASP A 165 15.42 28.04 -1.22
CA ASP A 165 15.47 27.90 0.23
C ASP A 165 14.09 28.27 0.81
N GLN A 166 13.41 27.32 1.44
CA GLN A 166 12.08 27.49 2.03
C GLN A 166 11.90 26.65 3.31
N THR A 167 11.24 27.23 4.30
CA THR A 167 10.80 26.50 5.49
C THR A 167 9.36 26.02 5.30
N VAL A 168 9.14 24.72 5.38
CA VAL A 168 7.85 24.07 5.08
C VAL A 168 7.31 23.38 6.32
N LEU A 169 6.01 23.56 6.58
CA LEU A 169 5.27 22.73 7.52
C LEU A 169 4.50 21.66 6.72
N VAL A 170 4.77 20.40 7.00
CA VAL A 170 3.98 19.27 6.49
C VAL A 170 3.02 18.84 7.59
N TYR A 171 1.73 18.90 7.30
CA TYR A 171 0.64 18.48 8.17
C TYR A 171 0.00 17.23 7.57
N ASP A 172 0.30 16.07 8.14
CA ASP A 172 -0.19 14.78 7.65
C ASP A 172 -1.27 14.25 8.59
N LEU A 173 -2.51 14.19 8.11
CA LEU A 173 -3.63 13.60 8.85
C LEU A 173 -4.26 12.49 8.01
N GLY A 174 -3.86 11.26 8.32
CA GLY A 174 -4.29 10.05 7.62
C GLY A 174 -5.58 9.47 8.19
N GLY A 175 -5.75 8.16 8.00
CA GLY A 175 -6.83 7.38 8.62
C GLY A 175 -6.54 6.92 10.05
N GLY A 176 -5.26 6.72 10.37
CA GLY A 176 -4.80 6.18 11.65
C GLY A 176 -3.99 7.14 12.51
N THR A 177 -3.18 7.97 11.85
CA THR A 177 -2.11 8.73 12.49
C THR A 177 -2.16 10.20 12.07
N PHE A 178 -1.60 11.03 12.96
CA PHE A 178 -1.39 12.44 12.74
C PHE A 178 0.09 12.75 12.94
N ASP A 179 0.74 13.34 11.94
CA ASP A 179 2.10 13.84 12.04
C ASP A 179 2.18 15.30 11.60
N VAL A 180 3.12 16.01 12.22
CA VAL A 180 3.51 17.35 11.81
C VAL A 180 5.03 17.47 11.82
N SER A 181 5.58 17.89 10.69
CA SER A 181 7.03 18.08 10.54
C SER A 181 7.34 19.47 9.98
N ILE A 182 8.38 20.08 10.52
CA ILE A 182 8.96 21.32 10.02
C ILE A 182 10.25 20.96 9.29
N LEU A 183 10.35 21.36 8.02
CA LEU A 183 11.51 21.07 7.19
C LEU A 183 12.09 22.33 6.59
N ASP A 184 13.41 22.41 6.53
CA ASP A 184 14.13 23.40 5.73
C ASP A 184 14.58 22.73 4.43
N LEU A 185 14.04 23.21 3.31
CA LEU A 185 14.30 22.69 1.97
C LEU A 185 15.14 23.71 1.20
N GLY A 186 16.22 23.28 0.55
CA GLY A 186 17.01 24.19 -0.28
C GLY A 186 18.26 23.56 -0.88
N GLY A 187 18.54 23.86 -2.15
CA GLY A 187 19.76 23.43 -2.85
C GLY A 187 19.99 21.91 -2.84
N GLY A 188 18.90 21.12 -2.93
CA GLY A 188 18.94 19.65 -2.88
C GLY A 188 19.03 19.06 -1.47
N VAL A 189 19.06 19.88 -0.42
CA VAL A 189 19.05 19.42 0.97
C VAL A 189 17.65 19.50 1.55
N TYR A 190 17.21 18.41 2.16
CA TYR A 190 15.93 18.25 2.85
C TYR A 190 16.25 17.96 4.31
N GLU A 191 16.15 18.96 5.18
CA GLU A 191 16.46 18.83 6.60
C GLU A 191 15.19 18.90 7.43
N VAL A 192 14.88 17.82 8.15
CA VAL A 192 13.83 17.83 9.16
C VAL A 192 14.37 18.55 10.39
N VAL A 193 13.73 19.66 10.75
CA VAL A 193 14.15 20.49 11.89
C VAL A 193 13.48 20.02 13.17
N ALA A 194 12.18 19.69 13.08
CA ALA A 194 11.40 19.17 14.18
C ALA A 194 10.24 18.33 13.67
N THR A 195 9.85 17.32 14.44
CA THR A 195 8.65 16.53 14.18
C THR A 195 7.88 16.27 15.49
N ASN A 196 6.57 16.10 15.37
CA ASN A 196 5.66 15.72 16.44
C ASN A 196 4.43 15.02 15.85
N GLY A 197 3.58 14.44 16.69
CA GLY A 197 2.42 13.71 16.19
C GLY A 197 1.61 13.00 17.26
N ASP A 198 0.65 12.22 16.80
CA ASP A 198 -0.22 11.33 17.57
C ASP A 198 -0.49 10.07 16.73
N ASN A 199 0.07 8.93 17.17
CA ASN A 199 -0.04 7.64 16.46
C ASN A 199 -1.46 7.03 16.57
N ASP A 200 -2.33 7.59 17.41
CA ASP A 200 -3.68 7.11 17.67
C ASP A 200 -4.73 8.19 17.35
N LEU A 201 -4.51 8.94 16.27
CA LEU A 201 -5.39 10.02 15.81
C LEU A 201 -5.46 10.07 14.29
N GLY A 202 -6.63 9.78 13.72
CA GLY A 202 -6.85 9.88 12.28
C GLY A 202 -8.30 9.72 11.89
N GLY A 203 -8.56 9.61 10.58
CA GLY A 203 -9.90 9.51 10.01
C GLY A 203 -10.83 8.47 10.64
N ASP A 204 -10.31 7.36 11.17
CA ASP A 204 -11.12 6.34 11.85
C ASP A 204 -11.77 6.89 13.14
N ASP A 205 -11.10 7.81 13.85
CA ASP A 205 -11.64 8.43 15.07
C ASP A 205 -12.82 9.36 14.75
N TRP A 206 -12.77 10.03 13.59
CA TRP A 206 -13.89 10.83 13.09
C TRP A 206 -15.06 9.95 12.65
N ASP A 207 -14.78 8.78 12.08
CA ASP A 207 -15.81 7.81 11.74
C ASP A 207 -16.47 7.25 13.00
N GLU A 208 -15.69 6.89 14.01
CA GLU A 208 -16.18 6.40 15.30
C GLU A 208 -17.11 7.41 15.98
N ALA A 209 -16.79 8.71 15.94
CA ALA A 209 -17.67 9.75 16.47
C ALA A 209 -19.05 9.82 15.76
N ILE A 210 -19.11 9.52 14.46
CA ILE A 210 -20.38 9.41 13.72
C ILE A 210 -21.09 8.10 14.06
N ILE A 211 -20.35 6.98 14.15
CA ILE A 211 -20.90 5.66 14.52
C ILE A 211 -21.55 5.72 15.90
N ASP A 212 -20.85 6.26 16.89
CA ASP A 212 -21.37 6.41 18.25
C ASP A 212 -22.61 7.28 18.27
N TRP A 213 -22.61 8.42 17.57
CA TRP A 213 -23.80 9.27 17.47
C TRP A 213 -24.99 8.52 16.83
N LEU A 214 -24.77 7.80 15.73
CA LEU A 214 -25.81 7.01 15.05
C LEU A 214 -26.34 5.88 15.95
N ALA A 215 -25.45 5.14 16.61
CA ALA A 215 -25.80 4.05 17.50
C ALA A 215 -26.58 4.55 18.71
N GLU A 216 -26.16 5.66 19.31
CA GLU A 216 -26.86 6.28 20.44
C GLU A 216 -28.25 6.78 20.06
N GLU A 217 -28.42 7.48 18.93
CA GLU A 217 -29.75 7.92 18.46
C GLU A 217 -30.66 6.71 18.18
N PHE A 218 -30.13 5.68 17.52
CA PHE A 218 -30.87 4.47 17.22
C PHE A 218 -31.27 3.70 18.49
N GLU A 219 -30.38 3.59 19.47
CA GLU A 219 -30.67 2.97 20.76
C GLU A 219 -31.72 3.78 21.53
N ASN A 220 -31.64 5.12 21.49
CA ASN A 220 -32.62 5.98 22.14
C ASN A 220 -34.04 5.85 21.53
N GLU A 221 -34.13 5.65 20.22
CA GLU A 221 -35.42 5.48 19.53
C GLU A 221 -35.98 4.05 19.65
N HIS A 222 -35.15 3.04 19.47
CA HIS A 222 -35.58 1.65 19.31
C HIS A 222 -35.21 0.73 20.49
N GLY A 223 -34.32 1.16 21.38
CA GLY A 223 -33.84 0.38 22.53
C GLY A 223 -32.90 -0.77 22.13
N ILE A 224 -32.20 -0.63 21.00
CA ILE A 224 -31.29 -1.63 20.43
C ILE A 224 -29.95 -0.95 20.16
N ASP A 225 -28.87 -1.49 20.71
CA ASP A 225 -27.52 -1.05 20.38
C ASP A 225 -27.01 -1.80 19.14
N LEU A 226 -26.83 -1.07 18.04
CA LEU A 226 -26.35 -1.66 16.78
C LEU A 226 -24.89 -2.10 16.82
N ARG A 227 -24.10 -1.63 17.81
CA ARG A 227 -22.70 -2.02 17.98
C ARG A 227 -22.55 -3.47 18.43
N GLU A 228 -23.59 -4.07 19.01
CA GLU A 228 -23.60 -5.48 19.41
C GLU A 228 -23.77 -6.45 18.21
N ASP A 229 -24.21 -5.95 17.05
CA ASP A 229 -24.36 -6.72 15.82
C ASP A 229 -23.22 -6.37 14.84
N ARG A 230 -22.33 -7.33 14.57
CA ARG A 230 -21.13 -7.10 13.74
C ARG A 230 -21.47 -6.66 12.31
N GLN A 231 -22.55 -7.17 11.73
CA GLN A 231 -22.97 -6.81 10.38
C GLN A 231 -23.61 -5.41 10.37
N ALA A 232 -24.41 -5.08 11.38
CA ALA A 232 -24.95 -3.72 11.52
C ALA A 232 -23.83 -2.70 11.77
N LEU A 233 -22.87 -3.03 12.63
CA LEU A 233 -21.71 -2.20 12.92
C LEU A 233 -20.85 -1.95 11.68
N GLN A 234 -20.57 -2.97 10.86
CA GLN A 234 -19.83 -2.76 9.61
C GLN A 234 -20.58 -1.82 8.65
N ARG A 235 -21.91 -1.95 8.56
CA ARG A 235 -22.72 -1.05 7.73
C ARG A 235 -22.76 0.38 8.29
N LEU A 236 -22.70 0.54 9.62
CA LEU A 236 -22.54 1.85 10.25
C LEU A 236 -21.19 2.46 9.92
N LYS A 237 -20.10 1.67 9.98
CA LYS A 237 -18.75 2.09 9.61
C LYS A 237 -18.70 2.63 8.18
N ASP A 238 -19.18 1.86 7.21
CA ASP A 238 -19.17 2.26 5.80
C ASP A 238 -19.98 3.55 5.59
N ALA A 239 -21.15 3.66 6.22
CA ALA A 239 -22.01 4.83 6.09
C ALA A 239 -21.46 6.07 6.81
N ALA A 240 -20.75 5.89 7.92
CA ALA A 240 -20.08 6.96 8.66
C ALA A 240 -18.91 7.52 7.84
N GLU A 241 -18.07 6.66 7.26
CA GLU A 241 -16.97 7.06 6.37
C GLU A 241 -17.51 7.84 5.17
N GLU A 242 -18.56 7.32 4.50
CA GLU A 242 -19.20 8.00 3.36
C GLU A 242 -19.77 9.37 3.76
N ALA A 243 -20.48 9.45 4.91
CA ALA A 243 -21.04 10.70 5.40
C ALA A 243 -19.96 11.74 5.72
N LYS A 244 -18.86 11.33 6.38
CA LYS A 244 -17.69 12.18 6.66
C LYS A 244 -17.12 12.76 5.36
N ILE A 245 -16.89 11.91 4.35
CA ILE A 245 -16.35 12.31 3.06
C ILE A 245 -17.31 13.26 2.33
N GLU A 246 -18.61 12.94 2.28
CA GLU A 246 -19.61 13.80 1.65
C GLU A 246 -19.65 15.20 2.28
N LEU A 247 -19.58 15.28 3.61
CA LEU A 247 -19.60 16.54 4.37
C LEU A 247 -18.38 17.42 4.13
N SER A 248 -17.29 16.88 3.58
CA SER A 248 -16.16 17.71 3.14
C SER A 248 -16.54 18.64 1.99
N SER A 249 -17.49 18.24 1.13
CA SER A 249 -17.97 19.05 0.00
C SER A 249 -19.39 19.61 0.20
N ARG A 250 -20.24 18.92 0.97
CA ARG A 250 -21.64 19.27 1.24
C ARG A 250 -21.82 19.84 2.63
N LYS A 251 -22.93 20.56 2.85
CA LYS A 251 -23.28 21.10 4.18
C LYS A 251 -24.13 20.13 5.02
N GLU A 252 -24.67 19.11 4.38
CA GLU A 252 -25.61 18.15 4.95
C GLU A 252 -25.58 16.89 4.08
N THR A 253 -25.79 15.74 4.70
CA THR A 253 -25.97 14.43 4.07
C THR A 253 -27.09 13.66 4.78
N GLU A 254 -27.67 12.68 4.08
CA GLU A 254 -28.68 11.76 4.61
C GLU A 254 -28.07 10.36 4.70
N ILE A 255 -28.05 9.81 5.91
CA ILE A 255 -27.58 8.46 6.20
C ILE A 255 -28.80 7.54 6.24
N ASN A 256 -28.90 6.64 5.26
CA ASN A 256 -30.04 5.75 5.11
C ASN A 256 -29.59 4.29 5.01
N LEU A 257 -29.81 3.54 6.08
CA LEU A 257 -29.51 2.12 6.18
C LEU A 257 -30.81 1.32 6.33
N PRO A 258 -31.40 0.87 5.21
CA PRO A 258 -32.62 0.09 5.27
C PRO A 258 -32.34 -1.32 5.80
N PHE A 259 -33.28 -1.88 6.57
CA PHE A 259 -33.15 -3.23 7.14
C PHE A 259 -31.85 -3.37 7.95
N ILE A 260 -31.52 -2.37 8.78
CA ILE A 260 -30.28 -2.38 9.57
C ILE A 260 -30.33 -3.46 10.66
N THR A 261 -31.51 -3.70 11.20
CA THR A 261 -31.79 -4.79 12.14
C THR A 261 -33.25 -5.25 12.03
N ALA A 262 -33.62 -6.29 12.77
CA ALA A 262 -34.98 -6.81 12.81
C ALA A 262 -35.45 -7.11 14.23
N THR A 263 -36.73 -6.89 14.49
CA THR A 263 -37.41 -7.21 15.75
C THR A 263 -38.60 -8.13 15.51
N ASP A 264 -39.24 -8.59 16.58
CA ASP A 264 -40.49 -9.34 16.52
C ASP A 264 -41.61 -8.61 15.75
N ASP A 265 -41.57 -7.27 15.72
CA ASP A 265 -42.54 -6.41 15.02
C ASP A 265 -42.19 -6.16 13.54
N GLY A 266 -40.99 -6.57 13.10
CA GLY A 266 -40.53 -6.45 11.72
C GLY A 266 -39.13 -5.83 11.58
N PRO A 267 -38.67 -5.62 10.33
CA PRO A 267 -37.41 -4.95 10.06
C PRO A 267 -37.46 -3.47 10.47
N ILE A 268 -36.32 -2.96 10.92
CA ILE A 268 -36.11 -1.56 11.28
C ILE A 268 -35.06 -0.96 10.33
N HIS A 269 -35.23 0.34 10.05
CA HIS A 269 -34.36 1.14 9.19
C HIS A 269 -33.71 2.22 10.04
N LEU A 270 -32.50 2.65 9.68
CA LEU A 270 -31.89 3.86 10.23
C LEU A 270 -31.95 4.93 9.15
N GLU A 271 -32.57 6.07 9.46
CA GLU A 271 -32.68 7.23 8.58
C GLU A 271 -32.35 8.49 9.39
N GLU A 272 -31.15 9.02 9.22
CA GLU A 272 -30.66 10.18 9.97
C GLU A 272 -30.09 11.24 9.03
N SER A 273 -30.22 12.51 9.42
CA SER A 273 -29.61 13.62 8.68
C SER A 273 -28.48 14.24 9.48
N LEU A 274 -27.29 14.28 8.88
CA LEU A 274 -26.10 14.84 9.49
C LEU A 274 -25.71 16.13 8.77
N THR A 275 -25.69 17.24 9.51
CA THR A 275 -25.17 18.51 9.01
C THR A 275 -23.68 18.64 9.31
N ARG A 276 -22.93 19.35 8.47
CA ARG A 276 -21.50 19.62 8.70
C ARG A 276 -21.27 20.27 10.07
N ALA A 277 -22.11 21.22 10.46
CA ALA A 277 -21.99 21.89 11.76
C ALA A 277 -22.20 20.94 12.95
N LYS A 278 -23.04 19.90 12.80
CA LYS A 278 -23.20 18.86 13.83
C LYS A 278 -22.00 17.94 13.85
N PHE A 279 -21.51 17.50 12.69
CA PHE A 279 -20.29 16.71 12.55
C PHE A 279 -19.08 17.41 13.20
N GLU A 280 -18.79 18.67 12.82
CA GLU A 280 -17.70 19.45 13.41
C GLU A 280 -17.85 19.63 14.92
N SER A 281 -19.08 19.71 15.42
CA SER A 281 -19.35 19.75 16.87
C SER A 281 -19.18 18.40 17.56
N LEU A 282 -19.32 17.27 16.86
CA LEU A 282 -19.08 15.93 17.40
C LEU A 282 -17.59 15.62 17.50
N THR A 283 -16.77 16.22 16.64
CA THR A 283 -15.35 15.90 16.47
C THR A 283 -14.42 17.04 16.88
N SER A 284 -14.90 18.02 17.65
CA SER A 284 -14.12 19.22 17.97
C SER A 284 -12.90 18.91 18.84
N ASP A 285 -13.03 17.95 19.75
CA ASP A 285 -11.94 17.48 20.60
C ASP A 285 -10.82 16.78 19.80
N LEU A 286 -11.19 16.07 18.73
CA LEU A 286 -10.21 15.44 17.83
C LEU A 286 -9.40 16.48 17.03
N ILE A 287 -10.04 17.58 16.61
CA ILE A 287 -9.33 18.72 16.01
C ILE A 287 -8.43 19.42 17.03
N GLU A 288 -8.91 19.60 18.28
CA GLU A 288 -8.10 20.20 19.35
C GLU A 288 -6.82 19.38 19.64
N ARG A 289 -6.87 18.04 19.51
CA ARG A 289 -5.70 17.16 19.67
C ARG A 289 -4.58 17.41 18.65
N THR A 290 -4.88 17.99 17.48
CA THR A 290 -3.84 18.26 16.47
C THR A 290 -3.09 19.58 16.70
N VAL A 291 -3.63 20.46 17.55
CA VAL A 291 -3.09 21.81 17.78
C VAL A 291 -1.80 21.75 18.59
N GLU A 292 -1.80 21.03 19.72
CA GLU A 292 -0.63 20.98 20.62
C GLU A 292 0.63 20.41 19.94
N PRO A 293 0.57 19.27 19.21
CA PRO A 293 1.73 18.78 18.46
C PRO A 293 2.25 19.78 17.43
N THR A 294 1.36 20.51 16.76
CA THR A 294 1.72 21.53 15.75
C THR A 294 2.44 22.72 16.39
N GLU A 295 1.92 23.22 17.51
CA GLU A 295 2.58 24.30 18.27
C GLU A 295 3.93 23.85 18.83
N GLN A 296 4.02 22.61 19.32
CA GLN A 296 5.25 22.05 19.87
C GLN A 296 6.32 21.85 18.79
N ALA A 297 5.96 21.40 17.58
CA ALA A 297 6.90 21.26 16.47
C ALA A 297 7.51 22.61 16.06
N LEU A 298 6.70 23.68 16.04
CA LEU A 298 7.21 25.04 15.81
C LEU A 298 8.14 25.51 16.94
N GLU A 299 7.77 25.26 18.21
CA GLU A 299 8.62 25.61 19.35
C GLU A 299 9.95 24.85 19.33
N ASP A 300 9.92 23.55 19.05
CA ASP A 300 11.10 22.69 18.96
C ASP A 300 12.03 23.13 17.82
N ALA A 301 11.47 23.53 16.67
CA ALA A 301 12.23 24.11 15.56
C ALA A 301 12.79 25.51 15.88
N GLY A 302 12.30 26.15 16.95
CA GLY A 302 12.64 27.54 17.28
C GLY A 302 12.05 28.55 16.29
N TYR A 303 10.99 28.16 15.56
CA TYR A 303 10.32 28.95 14.55
C TYR A 303 8.98 29.49 15.06
N SER A 304 8.58 30.63 14.52
CA SER A 304 7.22 31.14 14.63
C SER A 304 6.46 30.85 13.33
N LYS A 305 5.14 30.97 13.37
CA LYS A 305 4.31 30.83 12.17
C LYS A 305 4.67 31.82 11.04
N ASP A 306 5.29 32.94 11.37
CA ASP A 306 5.74 33.94 10.40
C ASP A 306 7.03 33.52 9.68
N ASP A 307 7.77 32.54 10.22
CA ASP A 307 8.99 31.99 9.63
C ASP A 307 8.71 30.87 8.62
N LEU A 308 7.51 30.27 8.66
CA LEU A 308 7.09 29.33 7.63
C LEU A 308 7.03 30.05 6.28
N ASP A 309 7.38 29.37 5.20
CA ASP A 309 7.15 29.80 3.83
C ASP A 309 5.90 29.12 3.27
N GLU A 310 5.77 27.82 3.46
CA GLU A 310 4.69 27.02 2.87
C GLU A 310 4.10 26.00 3.84
N VAL A 311 2.85 25.61 3.60
CA VAL A 311 2.14 24.57 4.35
C VAL A 311 1.63 23.52 3.38
N LEU A 312 2.07 22.28 3.56
CA LEU A 312 1.64 21.11 2.80
C LEU A 312 0.67 20.30 3.64
N MET A 313 -0.45 19.90 3.06
CA MET A 313 -1.42 18.99 3.70
C MET A 313 -1.38 17.65 3.00
N VAL A 314 -1.21 16.60 3.80
CA VAL A 314 -1.06 15.21 3.35
C VAL A 314 -2.07 14.36 4.11
N GLY A 315 -2.51 13.25 3.52
CA GLY A 315 -3.50 12.37 4.11
C GLY A 315 -4.93 12.82 3.84
N GLY A 316 -5.81 11.85 3.54
CA GLY A 316 -7.17 12.11 3.08
C GLY A 316 -8.05 12.89 4.06
N SER A 317 -7.77 12.83 5.37
CA SER A 317 -8.55 13.54 6.39
C SER A 317 -8.32 15.06 6.35
N THR A 318 -7.23 15.54 5.75
CA THR A 318 -7.00 16.98 5.51
C THR A 318 -7.95 17.60 4.49
N ARG A 319 -8.75 16.79 3.78
CA ARG A 319 -9.82 17.26 2.89
C ARG A 319 -11.00 17.88 3.67
N MET A 320 -11.10 17.62 4.98
CA MET A 320 -12.14 18.18 5.84
C MET A 320 -11.96 19.69 6.01
N PRO A 321 -13.01 20.51 5.76
CA PRO A 321 -12.93 21.97 5.92
C PRO A 321 -12.49 22.43 7.31
N GLN A 322 -12.96 21.78 8.38
CA GLN A 322 -12.54 22.09 9.75
C GLN A 322 -11.04 21.94 9.98
N VAL A 323 -10.40 20.96 9.33
CA VAL A 323 -8.94 20.75 9.43
C VAL A 323 -8.21 21.88 8.70
N GLN A 324 -8.64 22.21 7.49
CA GLN A 324 -8.04 23.29 6.69
C GLN A 324 -8.16 24.64 7.40
N GLU A 325 -9.34 24.94 7.96
CA GLU A 325 -9.58 26.16 8.73
C GLU A 325 -8.70 26.22 9.98
N GLN A 326 -8.53 25.11 10.70
CA GLN A 326 -7.66 25.03 11.88
C GLN A 326 -6.19 25.24 11.51
N VAL A 327 -5.71 24.61 10.43
CA VAL A 327 -4.34 24.79 9.94
C VAL A 327 -4.09 26.24 9.49
N GLU A 328 -5.03 26.85 8.78
CA GLU A 328 -4.96 28.28 8.41
C GLU A 328 -4.92 29.20 9.65
N GLU A 329 -5.67 28.88 10.70
CA GLU A 329 -5.67 29.64 11.96
C GLU A 329 -4.31 29.55 12.68
N MET A 330 -3.75 28.34 12.80
CA MET A 330 -2.47 28.09 13.46
C MET A 330 -1.30 28.73 12.71
N THR A 331 -1.24 28.52 11.40
CA THR A 331 -0.09 28.92 10.57
C THR A 331 -0.23 30.32 9.99
N GLY A 332 -1.46 30.85 9.87
CA GLY A 332 -1.72 32.10 9.16
C GLY A 332 -1.51 32.02 7.65
N LYS A 333 -1.38 30.82 7.07
CA LYS A 333 -1.12 30.57 5.64
C LYS A 333 -2.17 29.65 5.05
N GLU A 334 -2.53 29.93 3.80
CA GLU A 334 -3.39 29.04 3.01
C GLU A 334 -2.55 27.82 2.57
N PRO A 335 -3.00 26.59 2.84
CA PRO A 335 -2.29 25.38 2.42
C PRO A 335 -2.14 25.28 0.89
N LYS A 336 -1.04 24.66 0.46
CA LYS A 336 -0.79 24.36 -0.95
C LYS A 336 -1.80 23.36 -1.49
N LYS A 337 -2.17 23.55 -2.76
CA LYS A 337 -3.17 22.74 -3.48
C LYS A 337 -2.58 21.93 -4.63
N ASN A 338 -1.29 22.06 -4.90
CA ASN A 338 -0.59 21.36 -5.97
C ASN A 338 0.02 20.02 -5.52
N VAL A 339 -0.13 19.64 -4.25
CA VAL A 339 0.26 18.34 -3.72
C VAL A 339 -1.00 17.48 -3.64
N ASN A 340 -0.94 16.27 -4.20
CA ASN A 340 -2.03 15.31 -4.04
C ASN A 340 -1.88 14.62 -2.67
N PRO A 341 -2.79 14.85 -1.72
CA PRO A 341 -2.63 14.35 -0.35
C PRO A 341 -2.65 12.82 -0.24
N ASP A 342 -3.15 12.11 -1.26
CA ASP A 342 -3.26 10.64 -1.25
C ASP A 342 -2.07 9.95 -1.98
N GLU A 343 -1.21 10.72 -2.65
CA GLU A 343 -0.14 10.17 -3.52
C GLU A 343 1.25 10.70 -3.18
N ALA A 344 1.34 11.88 -2.55
CA ALA A 344 2.61 12.56 -2.30
C ALA A 344 3.61 11.72 -1.50
N VAL A 345 3.12 10.93 -0.54
CA VAL A 345 3.94 10.05 0.29
C VAL A 345 4.58 8.94 -0.56
N ALA A 346 3.79 8.23 -1.37
CA ALA A 346 4.30 7.18 -2.24
C ALA A 346 5.28 7.72 -3.29
N LEU A 347 4.96 8.87 -3.91
CA LEU A 347 5.87 9.55 -4.83
C LEU A 347 7.20 9.91 -4.16
N GLY A 348 7.16 10.43 -2.93
CA GLY A 348 8.33 10.71 -2.12
C GLY A 348 9.18 9.48 -1.81
N ALA A 349 8.53 8.37 -1.47
CA ALA A 349 9.20 7.09 -1.26
C ALA A 349 9.87 6.59 -2.54
N ALA A 350 9.25 6.78 -3.71
CA ALA A 350 9.85 6.44 -5.00
C ALA A 350 11.07 7.32 -5.30
N ILE A 351 11.01 8.63 -5.02
CA ILE A 351 12.17 9.53 -5.12
C ILE A 351 13.32 9.02 -4.24
N GLN A 352 13.03 8.64 -3.00
CA GLN A 352 14.03 8.06 -2.10
C GLN A 352 14.62 6.76 -2.65
N GLY A 353 13.80 5.90 -3.24
CA GLY A 353 14.26 4.72 -3.98
C GLY A 353 15.17 5.10 -5.16
N GLY A 354 14.83 6.16 -5.90
CA GLY A 354 15.65 6.74 -6.96
C GLY A 354 17.01 7.23 -6.48
N VAL A 355 17.09 7.86 -5.30
CA VAL A 355 18.36 8.28 -4.68
C VAL A 355 19.23 7.07 -4.34
N LEU A 356 18.65 6.03 -3.74
CA LEU A 356 19.37 4.80 -3.37
C LEU A 356 19.82 4.01 -4.61
N GLY A 357 19.00 4.00 -5.66
CA GLY A 357 19.31 3.39 -6.96
C GLY A 357 20.29 4.19 -7.83
N GLY A 358 20.60 5.43 -7.45
CA GLY A 358 21.45 6.35 -8.22
C GLY A 358 20.78 6.91 -9.49
N GLU A 359 19.45 6.90 -9.56
CA GLU A 359 18.65 7.55 -10.61
C GLU A 359 18.42 9.04 -10.32
N VAL A 360 18.42 9.44 -9.04
CA VAL A 360 18.28 10.83 -8.59
C VAL A 360 19.60 11.30 -7.99
N ASP A 361 20.25 12.25 -8.68
CA ASP A 361 21.48 12.91 -8.23
C ASP A 361 21.17 14.14 -7.36
N ASP A 362 22.13 14.55 -6.53
CA ASP A 362 22.12 15.83 -5.78
C ASP A 362 20.99 16.04 -4.75
N LEU A 363 20.32 14.97 -4.29
CA LEU A 363 19.40 15.01 -3.14
C LEU A 363 20.08 14.48 -1.87
N VAL A 364 20.02 15.26 -0.78
CA VAL A 364 20.51 14.87 0.55
C VAL A 364 19.37 15.00 1.54
N LEU A 365 19.01 13.88 2.15
CA LEU A 365 18.01 13.84 3.21
C LEU A 365 18.70 13.79 4.58
N LEU A 366 18.33 14.71 5.47
CA LEU A 366 18.72 14.76 6.87
C LEU A 366 17.47 14.67 7.73
N ASP A 367 17.15 13.47 8.20
CA ASP A 367 15.99 13.22 9.07
C ASP A 367 16.40 13.30 10.56
N VAL A 368 15.45 13.19 11.47
CA VAL A 368 15.66 13.26 12.92
C VAL A 368 14.96 12.12 13.67
N THR A 369 15.41 11.84 14.89
CA THR A 369 14.66 10.94 15.80
C THR A 369 13.52 11.71 16.50
N PRO A 370 12.27 11.20 16.52
CA PRO A 370 11.11 11.93 17.07
C PRO A 370 11.07 11.99 18.60
N LEU A 371 11.81 11.11 19.28
CA LEU A 371 11.73 10.93 20.73
C LEU A 371 13.13 10.80 21.34
N SER A 372 13.30 11.35 22.54
CA SER A 372 14.57 11.24 23.27
C SER A 372 14.85 9.81 23.69
N LEU A 373 16.12 9.41 23.60
CA LEU A 373 16.62 8.11 24.01
C LEU A 373 17.54 8.22 25.20
N GLY A 374 17.43 7.27 26.11
CA GLY A 374 18.21 7.28 27.34
C GLY A 374 18.11 6.01 28.16
N ILE A 375 18.65 6.08 29.37
CA ILE A 375 18.66 4.95 30.31
C ILE A 375 18.07 5.32 31.67
N GLU A 376 17.58 4.32 32.39
CA GLU A 376 17.25 4.49 33.81
C GLU A 376 18.53 4.57 34.64
N VAL A 377 18.65 5.66 35.41
CA VAL A 377 19.72 5.83 36.40
C VAL A 377 19.18 5.68 37.83
N LYS A 378 20.10 5.67 38.80
CA LYS A 378 19.77 5.52 40.23
C LYS A 378 18.69 6.53 40.66
N GLY A 379 17.57 6.00 41.14
CA GLY A 379 16.43 6.79 41.57
C GLY A 379 15.21 6.70 40.63
N GLY A 380 15.30 5.92 39.56
CA GLY A 380 14.22 5.76 38.58
C GLY A 380 14.12 6.94 37.62
N ILE A 381 15.19 7.73 37.50
CA ILE A 381 15.24 8.93 36.67
C ILE A 381 15.65 8.52 35.26
N PHE A 382 15.01 9.10 34.26
CA PHE A 382 15.38 8.96 32.86
C PHE A 382 16.52 9.93 32.54
N GLU A 383 17.71 9.39 32.26
CA GLU A 383 18.84 10.19 31.79
C GLU A 383 18.88 10.10 30.27
N ARG A 384 18.62 11.22 29.59
CA ARG A 384 18.71 11.34 28.14
C ARG A 384 20.18 11.32 27.68
N LEU A 385 20.43 10.62 26.59
CA LEU A 385 21.71 10.60 25.89
C LEU A 385 21.57 11.23 24.50
N ILE A 386 20.48 10.93 23.80
CA ILE A 386 20.10 11.57 22.54
C ILE A 386 18.76 12.26 22.78
N GLU A 387 18.69 13.56 22.50
CA GLU A 387 17.45 14.34 22.63
C GLU A 387 16.59 14.15 21.38
N LYS A 388 15.26 14.30 21.51
CA LYS A 388 14.36 14.36 20.33
C LYS A 388 14.81 15.43 19.34
N ASN A 389 14.46 15.24 18.07
CA ASN A 389 14.84 16.07 16.93
C ASN A 389 16.37 16.12 16.66
N THR A 390 17.15 15.18 17.23
CA THR A 390 18.55 15.02 16.83
C THR A 390 18.63 14.39 15.44
N THR A 391 19.40 15.00 14.54
CA THR A 391 19.63 14.49 13.18
C THR A 391 20.21 13.08 13.20
N ILE A 392 19.70 12.21 12.32
CA ILE A 392 20.16 10.83 12.15
C ILE A 392 20.83 10.63 10.78
N PRO A 393 21.83 9.73 10.67
CA PRO A 393 22.38 8.86 11.73
C PRO A 393 23.23 9.62 12.75
N THR A 394 23.28 9.15 14.00
CA THR A 394 24.03 9.78 15.09
C THR A 394 24.57 8.77 16.11
N GLU A 395 25.60 9.15 16.85
CA GLU A 395 26.18 8.36 17.94
C GLU A 395 26.53 9.26 19.13
N GLU A 396 26.03 8.91 20.32
CA GLU A 396 26.31 9.62 21.57
C GLU A 396 26.72 8.63 22.67
N SER A 397 27.66 9.03 23.52
CA SER A 397 28.16 8.17 24.59
C SER A 397 28.34 8.90 25.90
N LYS A 398 28.10 8.18 27.01
CA LYS A 398 28.20 8.75 28.36
C LYS A 398 28.72 7.75 29.35
N ILE A 399 29.59 8.23 30.25
CA ILE A 399 30.20 7.40 31.28
C ILE A 399 29.35 7.42 32.55
N PHE A 400 28.89 6.24 32.93
CA PHE A 400 28.22 5.91 34.17
C PHE A 400 29.15 5.13 35.12
N THR A 401 28.66 4.85 36.32
CA THR A 401 29.44 4.14 37.34
C THR A 401 28.56 3.29 38.25
N THR A 402 29.16 2.36 38.99
CA THR A 402 28.42 1.46 39.88
C THR A 402 27.82 2.17 41.10
N ALA A 403 26.62 1.74 41.50
CA ALA A 403 25.88 2.33 42.61
C ALA A 403 26.22 1.71 43.98
N ALA A 404 26.87 0.54 44.00
CA ALA A 404 27.22 -0.21 45.20
C ALA A 404 28.66 -0.75 45.20
N ASP A 405 29.24 -0.90 46.40
CA ASP A 405 30.58 -1.45 46.58
C ASP A 405 30.65 -2.91 46.12
N ASN A 406 31.72 -3.24 45.38
CA ASN A 406 31.97 -4.58 44.82
C ASN A 406 30.85 -5.07 43.90
N GLN A 407 30.09 -4.17 43.28
CA GLN A 407 29.12 -4.49 42.25
C GLN A 407 29.84 -5.04 41.00
N THR A 408 29.56 -6.28 40.63
CA THR A 408 30.22 -6.99 39.51
C THR A 408 29.36 -7.08 38.25
N SER A 409 28.16 -6.50 38.28
CA SER A 409 27.26 -6.41 37.13
C SER A 409 26.36 -5.17 37.24
N VAL A 410 26.00 -4.59 36.10
CA VAL A 410 25.04 -3.49 35.97
C VAL A 410 23.97 -3.90 34.97
N GLN A 411 22.71 -3.67 35.34
CA GLN A 411 21.57 -3.78 34.44
C GLN A 411 21.38 -2.41 33.77
N VAL A 412 21.41 -2.38 32.45
CA VAL A 412 21.12 -1.20 31.63
C VAL A 412 19.71 -1.38 31.09
N ARG A 413 18.82 -0.44 31.42
CA ARG A 413 17.42 -0.40 30.95
C ARG A 413 17.27 0.81 30.05
N VAL A 414 16.90 0.60 28.81
CA VAL A 414 16.83 1.59 27.73
C VAL A 414 15.38 2.05 27.57
N PHE A 415 15.18 3.35 27.42
CA PHE A 415 13.85 3.95 27.29
C PHE A 415 13.82 5.02 26.19
N GLN A 416 12.62 5.26 25.67
CA GLN A 416 12.28 6.29 24.71
C GLN A 416 11.11 7.15 25.24
N GLY A 417 11.25 8.47 25.20
CA GLY A 417 10.18 9.40 25.60
C GLY A 417 10.64 10.67 26.31
N GLU A 418 9.69 11.52 26.68
CA GLU A 418 9.97 12.88 27.16
C GLU A 418 9.74 13.10 28.66
N ARG A 419 9.37 12.06 29.42
CA ARG A 419 9.10 12.17 30.86
C ARG A 419 10.38 12.04 31.69
N GLU A 420 10.43 12.71 32.83
CA GLU A 420 11.62 12.70 33.71
C GLU A 420 11.81 11.35 34.45
N ILE A 421 10.74 10.60 34.66
CA ILE A 421 10.78 9.29 35.35
C ILE A 421 10.81 8.19 34.30
N ALA A 422 11.80 7.30 34.37
CA ALA A 422 12.03 6.29 33.34
C ALA A 422 10.83 5.36 33.11
N GLN A 423 10.16 4.92 34.17
CA GLN A 423 9.01 4.01 34.10
C GLN A 423 7.75 4.65 33.49
N GLU A 424 7.79 5.95 33.23
CA GLU A 424 6.71 6.69 32.61
C GLU A 424 6.94 6.91 31.11
N ASN A 425 8.10 6.47 30.61
CA ASN A 425 8.47 6.41 29.21
C ASN A 425 8.35 4.97 28.69
N GLU A 426 8.43 4.81 27.38
CA GLU A 426 8.43 3.49 26.74
C GLU A 426 9.76 2.78 27.03
N MET A 427 9.70 1.55 27.53
CA MET A 427 10.88 0.71 27.68
C MET A 427 11.16 0.02 26.36
N LEU A 428 12.36 0.21 25.83
CA LEU A 428 12.79 -0.42 24.60
C LEU A 428 13.47 -1.78 24.83
N GLY A 429 14.18 -1.92 25.95
CA GLY A 429 14.88 -3.16 26.26
C GLY A 429 15.77 -3.07 27.49
N GLU A 430 16.32 -4.21 27.90
CA GLU A 430 17.29 -4.27 29.00
C GLU A 430 18.34 -5.37 28.82
N PHE A 431 19.55 -5.11 29.30
CA PHE A 431 20.64 -6.07 29.25
C PHE A 431 21.58 -5.93 30.46
N HIS A 432 22.38 -6.96 30.70
CA HIS A 432 23.27 -7.03 31.86
C HIS A 432 24.73 -7.01 31.44
N LEU A 433 25.44 -5.91 31.72
CA LEU A 433 26.89 -5.90 31.68
C LEU A 433 27.44 -6.69 32.87
N THR A 434 28.13 -7.80 32.62
CA THR A 434 28.70 -8.66 33.67
C THR A 434 30.23 -8.64 33.67
N GLY A 435 30.84 -9.18 34.74
CA GLY A 435 32.30 -9.31 34.83
C GLY A 435 33.03 -8.02 35.25
N ILE A 436 32.32 -7.03 35.79
CA ILE A 436 32.92 -5.81 36.32
C ILE A 436 33.82 -6.16 37.53
N PRO A 437 35.10 -5.75 37.55
CA PRO A 437 36.00 -6.04 38.66
C PRO A 437 35.48 -5.44 39.99
N PRO A 438 35.56 -6.17 41.13
CA PRO A 438 35.16 -5.63 42.43
C PRO A 438 35.94 -4.37 42.81
N ALA A 439 35.25 -3.24 42.88
CA ALA A 439 35.79 -1.94 43.26
C ALA A 439 34.80 -1.16 44.16
N PRO A 440 35.25 -0.12 44.90
CA PRO A 440 34.33 0.79 45.60
C PRO A 440 33.32 1.43 44.64
N ALA A 441 32.11 1.70 45.11
CA ALA A 441 31.08 2.39 44.32
C ALA A 441 31.63 3.70 43.75
N GLY A 442 31.27 4.03 42.51
CA GLY A 442 31.80 5.22 41.82
C GLY A 442 33.17 5.06 41.18
N THR A 443 33.77 3.86 41.22
CA THR A 443 35.11 3.61 40.62
C THR A 443 35.05 3.03 39.20
N PRO A 444 34.21 2.01 38.90
CA PRO A 444 34.10 1.49 37.53
C PRO A 444 33.60 2.57 36.56
N GLN A 445 34.10 2.54 35.33
CA GLN A 445 33.73 3.48 34.27
C GLN A 445 32.99 2.72 33.20
N ILE A 446 31.67 2.82 33.20
CA ILE A 446 30.78 2.11 32.28
C ILE A 446 30.38 3.12 31.23
N GLU A 447 30.98 3.05 30.05
CA GLU A 447 30.58 3.86 28.90
C GLU A 447 29.36 3.21 28.27
N VAL A 448 28.25 3.95 28.19
CA VAL A 448 27.07 3.53 27.45
C VAL A 448 27.01 4.39 26.21
N SER A 449 27.00 3.75 25.05
CA SER A 449 26.94 4.36 23.72
C SER A 449 25.61 4.01 23.07
N PHE A 450 24.97 5.02 22.48
CA PHE A 450 23.77 4.89 21.65
C PHE A 450 24.16 5.27 20.23
N SER A 451 23.78 4.47 19.25
CA SER A 451 23.81 4.87 17.84
C SER A 451 22.45 4.67 17.20
N ILE A 452 22.03 5.61 16.38
CA ILE A 452 20.81 5.55 15.56
C ILE A 452 21.25 5.53 14.11
N ASP A 453 20.75 4.58 13.34
CA ASP A 453 21.06 4.46 11.91
C ASP A 453 20.16 5.34 11.03
N GLU A 454 20.28 5.17 9.71
CA GLU A 454 19.53 5.93 8.70
C GLU A 454 18.02 5.60 8.65
N ASN A 455 17.61 4.46 9.23
CA ASN A 455 16.21 4.03 9.34
C ASN A 455 15.58 4.45 10.68
N GLY A 456 16.36 5.07 11.57
CA GLY A 456 15.94 5.41 12.91
C GLY A 456 16.06 4.26 13.92
N ILE A 457 16.76 3.16 13.58
CA ILE A 457 16.90 1.97 14.44
C ILE A 457 17.99 2.18 15.48
N VAL A 458 17.68 1.87 16.74
CA VAL A 458 18.55 2.15 17.89
C VAL A 458 19.46 0.98 18.25
N ASN A 459 20.74 1.24 18.40
CA ASN A 459 21.74 0.30 18.92
C ASN A 459 22.33 0.83 20.22
N VAL A 460 22.39 0.00 21.27
CA VAL A 460 22.91 0.40 22.57
C VAL A 460 24.02 -0.55 23.03
N GLN A 461 25.20 -0.01 23.27
CA GLN A 461 26.36 -0.74 23.78
C GLN A 461 26.76 -0.22 25.16
N ALA A 462 27.16 -1.11 26.07
CA ALA A 462 27.78 -0.75 27.33
C ALA A 462 29.14 -1.45 27.50
N GLU A 463 30.20 -0.66 27.71
CA GLU A 463 31.58 -1.14 27.93
C GLU A 463 32.11 -0.67 29.29
N ASP A 464 32.64 -1.60 30.11
CA ASP A 464 33.48 -1.22 31.26
C ASP A 464 34.91 -0.94 30.78
N LYS A 465 35.29 0.33 30.71
CA LYS A 465 36.62 0.78 30.24
C LYS A 465 37.78 0.22 31.07
N GLY A 466 37.51 -0.26 32.29
CA GLY A 466 38.52 -0.87 33.16
C GLY A 466 38.87 -2.31 32.77
N SER A 467 37.85 -3.12 32.44
CA SER A 467 38.02 -4.53 32.08
C SER A 467 38.06 -4.77 30.56
N GLY A 468 37.47 -3.88 29.77
CA GLY A 468 37.20 -4.07 28.34
C GLY A 468 36.05 -5.04 28.06
N ASN A 469 35.29 -5.46 29.09
CA ASN A 469 34.08 -6.21 28.86
C ASN A 469 33.02 -5.27 28.30
N ALA A 470 32.39 -5.68 27.20
CA ALA A 470 31.27 -4.99 26.59
C ALA A 470 30.11 -5.96 26.42
N GLU A 471 28.91 -5.43 26.50
CA GLU A 471 27.67 -6.08 26.09
C GLU A 471 26.92 -5.06 25.24
N GLU A 472 26.25 -5.52 24.21
CA GLU A 472 25.42 -4.67 23.35
C GLU A 472 24.07 -5.32 23.13
N ILE A 473 23.11 -4.47 22.84
CA ILE A 473 21.78 -4.84 22.38
C ILE A 473 21.51 -3.96 21.17
N THR A 474 21.23 -4.57 20.03
CA THR A 474 20.44 -3.90 19.01
C THR A 474 19.05 -3.85 19.58
N ILE A 475 18.48 -2.66 19.74
CA ILE A 475 17.08 -2.55 20.09
C ILE A 475 16.32 -2.96 18.84
N GLU A 476 16.11 -4.26 18.72
CA GLU A 476 15.21 -4.86 17.74
C GLU A 476 13.82 -4.84 18.40
N GLY A 477 13.28 -3.62 18.62
CA GLY A 477 11.95 -3.39 19.17
C GLY A 477 11.49 -4.39 20.23
N GLY A 478 12.33 -4.67 21.24
CA GLY A 478 12.27 -5.86 22.11
C GLY A 478 10.89 -6.49 22.19
N ALA A 479 10.76 -7.71 21.63
CA ALA A 479 9.54 -8.44 21.25
C ALA A 479 9.11 -8.34 19.77
N GLY A 480 9.96 -7.85 18.87
CA GLY A 480 9.82 -8.13 17.44
C GLY A 480 10.07 -9.60 17.10
N LEU A 481 9.54 -10.04 15.95
CA LEU A 481 9.81 -11.36 15.38
C LEU A 481 11.33 -11.58 15.24
N SER A 482 11.82 -12.72 15.71
CA SER A 482 13.20 -13.14 15.47
C SER A 482 13.44 -13.47 14.00
N ASP A 483 14.70 -13.41 13.54
CA ASP A 483 15.06 -13.82 12.17
C ASP A 483 14.48 -15.21 11.80
N GLU A 484 14.48 -16.16 12.75
CA GLU A 484 13.91 -17.49 12.55
C GLU A 484 12.38 -17.46 12.36
N GLU A 485 11.68 -16.59 13.09
CA GLU A 485 10.23 -16.38 12.93
C GLU A 485 9.90 -15.64 11.64
N ILE A 486 10.70 -14.65 11.25
CA ILE A 486 10.55 -13.93 9.97
C ILE A 486 10.77 -14.92 8.81
N GLU A 487 11.83 -15.73 8.83
CA GLU A 487 12.08 -16.76 7.81
C GLU A 487 10.93 -17.76 7.73
N GLN A 488 10.37 -18.19 8.88
CA GLN A 488 9.21 -19.07 8.91
C GLN A 488 7.99 -18.39 8.28
N MET A 489 7.69 -17.14 8.66
CA MET A 489 6.56 -16.39 8.14
C MET A 489 6.71 -16.07 6.65
N GLN A 490 7.93 -15.80 6.17
CA GLN A 490 8.24 -15.67 4.75
C GLN A 490 7.93 -16.96 4.00
N GLN A 491 8.30 -18.11 4.56
CA GLN A 491 7.98 -19.40 3.96
C GLN A 491 6.47 -19.64 3.91
N GLU A 492 5.75 -19.42 5.00
CA GLU A 492 4.29 -19.53 5.06
C GLU A 492 3.62 -18.57 4.06
N ALA A 493 4.09 -17.32 4.00
CA ALA A 493 3.58 -16.31 3.06
C ALA A 493 3.84 -16.69 1.60
N ALA A 494 4.96 -17.36 1.30
CA ALA A 494 5.28 -17.88 -0.03
C ALA A 494 4.44 -19.12 -0.39
N GLU A 495 4.21 -20.03 0.57
CA GLU A 495 3.33 -21.20 0.38
C GLU A 495 1.91 -20.75 0.03
N HIS A 496 1.37 -19.78 0.76
CA HIS A 496 0.04 -19.23 0.44
C HIS A 496 0.01 -18.45 -0.88
N ALA A 497 1.09 -17.74 -1.24
CA ALA A 497 1.17 -17.09 -2.55
C ALA A 497 1.13 -18.11 -3.70
N GLU A 498 1.76 -19.28 -3.54
CA GLU A 498 1.67 -20.38 -4.50
C GLU A 498 0.25 -20.96 -4.58
N GLU A 499 -0.43 -21.12 -3.44
CA GLU A 499 -1.84 -21.56 -3.39
C GLU A 499 -2.77 -20.56 -4.10
N ASP A 500 -2.61 -19.26 -3.83
CA ASP A 500 -3.37 -18.18 -4.45
C ASP A 500 -3.12 -18.14 -5.97
N GLN A 501 -1.87 -18.35 -6.42
CA GLN A 501 -1.52 -18.45 -7.84
C GLN A 501 -2.21 -19.64 -8.52
N GLN A 502 -2.12 -20.85 -7.94
CA GLN A 502 -2.78 -22.04 -8.48
C GLN A 502 -4.29 -21.84 -8.58
N ARG A 503 -4.90 -21.21 -7.57
CA ARG A 503 -6.33 -20.91 -7.55
C ARG A 503 -6.72 -19.89 -8.64
N ARG A 504 -5.91 -18.85 -8.85
CA ARG A 504 -6.09 -17.89 -9.93
C ARG A 504 -6.01 -18.56 -11.30
N GLU A 505 -4.98 -19.37 -11.55
CA GLU A 505 -4.85 -20.09 -12.83
C GLU A 505 -6.05 -21.01 -13.10
N ARG A 506 -6.61 -21.64 -12.05
CA ARG A 506 -7.85 -22.42 -12.16
C ARG A 506 -9.04 -21.54 -12.55
N ILE A 507 -9.19 -20.35 -11.97
CA ILE A 507 -10.26 -19.40 -12.31
C ILE A 507 -10.11 -18.87 -13.74
N GLU A 508 -8.88 -18.56 -14.17
CA GLU A 508 -8.61 -18.13 -15.55
C GLU A 508 -8.96 -19.23 -16.56
N ALA A 509 -8.60 -20.49 -16.27
CA ALA A 509 -8.99 -21.64 -17.10
C ALA A 509 -10.52 -21.82 -17.16
N ARG A 510 -11.21 -21.66 -16.03
CA ARG A 510 -12.68 -21.67 -15.97
C ARG A 510 -13.30 -20.56 -16.82
N ASN A 511 -12.81 -19.33 -16.72
CA ASN A 511 -13.30 -18.20 -17.52
C ASN A 511 -13.05 -18.42 -19.02
N ALA A 512 -11.90 -18.98 -19.39
CA ALA A 512 -11.58 -19.34 -20.77
C ALA A 512 -12.55 -20.41 -21.31
N ALA A 513 -12.94 -21.38 -20.47
CA ALA A 513 -13.95 -22.39 -20.80
C ALA A 513 -15.34 -21.75 -21.04
N GLU A 514 -15.77 -20.81 -20.18
CA GLU A 514 -17.01 -20.04 -20.37
C GLU A 514 -16.98 -19.22 -21.68
N GLU A 515 -15.85 -18.55 -21.98
CA GLU A 515 -15.67 -17.80 -23.23
C GLU A 515 -15.70 -18.74 -24.46
N ALA A 516 -15.11 -19.93 -24.35
CA ALA A 516 -15.10 -20.93 -25.42
C ALA A 516 -16.51 -21.39 -25.78
N ILE A 517 -17.39 -21.60 -24.79
CA ILE A 517 -18.82 -21.90 -25.02
C ILE A 517 -19.50 -20.76 -25.77
N GLN A 518 -19.28 -19.51 -25.36
CA GLN A 518 -19.88 -18.34 -26.04
C GLN A 518 -19.40 -18.22 -27.49
N ARG A 519 -18.11 -18.40 -27.73
CA ARG A 519 -17.52 -18.42 -29.07
C ARG A 519 -18.11 -19.56 -29.92
N ALA A 520 -18.25 -20.76 -29.35
CA ALA A 520 -18.82 -21.91 -30.03
C ALA A 520 -20.26 -21.64 -30.49
N ASN A 521 -21.10 -21.15 -29.58
CA ASN A 521 -22.48 -20.77 -29.87
C ASN A 521 -22.58 -19.71 -30.99
N THR A 522 -21.72 -18.69 -30.93
CA THR A 522 -21.68 -17.63 -31.95
C THR A 522 -21.30 -18.20 -33.32
N LEU A 523 -20.27 -19.05 -33.39
CA LEU A 523 -19.81 -19.67 -34.64
C LEU A 523 -20.87 -20.59 -35.25
N LEU A 524 -21.60 -21.35 -34.42
CA LEU A 524 -22.71 -22.19 -34.88
C LEU A 524 -23.86 -21.35 -35.46
N GLU A 525 -24.19 -20.21 -34.84
CA GLU A 525 -25.23 -19.29 -35.32
C GLU A 525 -24.82 -18.61 -36.65
N GLU A 526 -23.59 -18.12 -36.76
CA GLU A 526 -23.10 -17.43 -37.96
C GLU A 526 -22.95 -18.36 -39.17
N ASN A 527 -22.71 -19.66 -38.95
CA ASN A 527 -22.42 -20.64 -40.00
C ASN A 527 -23.54 -21.69 -40.16
N GLU A 528 -24.76 -21.36 -39.76
CA GLU A 528 -25.91 -22.27 -39.73
C GLU A 528 -26.16 -22.99 -41.06
N GLU A 529 -25.92 -22.31 -42.20
CA GLU A 529 -26.12 -22.86 -43.55
C GLU A 529 -24.92 -23.67 -44.07
N ALA A 530 -23.74 -23.51 -43.47
CA ALA A 530 -22.47 -24.07 -43.93
C ALA A 530 -22.04 -25.31 -43.13
N VAL A 531 -22.49 -25.44 -41.88
CA VAL A 531 -22.23 -26.57 -40.97
C VAL A 531 -23.30 -27.65 -41.14
N ASP A 532 -22.89 -28.89 -41.38
CA ASP A 532 -23.85 -30.01 -41.46
C ASP A 532 -24.36 -30.48 -40.09
N ASP A 533 -25.50 -31.17 -40.08
CA ASP A 533 -26.18 -31.61 -38.84
C ASP A 533 -25.29 -32.51 -37.97
N ALA A 534 -24.37 -33.28 -38.56
CA ALA A 534 -23.51 -34.19 -37.80
C ALA A 534 -22.41 -33.42 -37.07
N LEU A 535 -21.75 -32.46 -37.74
CA LEU A 535 -20.76 -31.60 -37.11
C LEU A 535 -21.42 -30.69 -36.04
N ARG A 536 -22.67 -30.26 -36.26
CA ARG A 536 -23.42 -29.50 -35.25
C ARG A 536 -23.65 -30.33 -33.99
N GLU A 537 -24.15 -31.57 -34.13
CA GLU A 537 -24.36 -32.47 -32.99
C GLU A 537 -23.06 -32.75 -32.22
N ASP A 538 -21.93 -32.89 -32.93
CA ASP A 538 -20.61 -33.10 -32.31
C ASP A 538 -20.15 -31.87 -31.49
N ILE A 539 -20.35 -30.65 -31.99
CA ILE A 539 -19.98 -29.42 -31.27
C ILE A 539 -20.92 -29.16 -30.08
N GLU A 540 -22.23 -29.39 -30.24
CA GLU A 540 -23.20 -29.28 -29.13
C GLU A 540 -22.84 -30.26 -28.00
N ALA A 541 -22.38 -31.47 -28.33
CA ALA A 541 -21.92 -32.43 -27.32
C ALA A 541 -20.65 -31.98 -26.58
N GLU A 542 -19.71 -31.29 -27.26
CA GLU A 542 -18.54 -30.72 -26.58
C GLU A 542 -18.89 -29.48 -25.75
N ILE A 543 -19.89 -28.69 -26.16
CA ILE A 543 -20.42 -27.61 -25.30
C ILE A 543 -21.00 -28.20 -24.00
N ASP A 544 -21.84 -29.23 -24.10
CA ASP A 544 -22.40 -29.93 -22.93
C ASP A 544 -21.29 -30.50 -22.01
N ASN A 545 -20.16 -30.94 -22.59
CA ASN A 545 -19.01 -31.43 -21.85
C ASN A 545 -18.33 -30.30 -21.05
N VAL A 546 -18.08 -29.16 -21.69
CA VAL A 546 -17.52 -27.98 -21.00
C VAL A 546 -18.48 -27.47 -19.92
N GLU A 547 -19.79 -27.41 -20.19
CA GLU A 547 -20.80 -27.03 -19.18
C GLU A 547 -20.80 -27.98 -17.97
N ALA A 548 -20.64 -29.29 -18.19
CA ALA A 548 -20.57 -30.27 -17.10
C ALA A 548 -19.33 -30.09 -16.21
N VAL A 549 -18.20 -29.66 -16.77
CA VAL A 549 -16.98 -29.34 -16.00
C VAL A 549 -17.14 -28.00 -15.26
N LEU A 550 -17.79 -27.00 -15.87
CA LEU A 550 -18.12 -25.72 -15.21
C LEU A 550 -19.07 -25.87 -14.02
N ASP A 551 -19.96 -26.87 -14.05
CA ASP A 551 -20.88 -27.20 -12.97
C ASP A 551 -20.23 -28.04 -11.83
N ASP A 552 -18.97 -28.46 -11.98
CA ASP A 552 -18.24 -29.23 -10.97
C ASP A 552 -17.36 -28.32 -10.10
N ASP A 553 -17.77 -28.13 -8.84
CA ASP A 553 -17.05 -27.30 -7.86
C ASP A 553 -15.63 -27.82 -7.57
N ASP A 554 -15.34 -29.10 -7.85
CA ASP A 554 -14.04 -29.75 -7.63
C ASP A 554 -13.15 -29.77 -8.89
N ALA A 555 -13.60 -29.20 -10.02
CA ALA A 555 -12.84 -29.21 -11.26
C ALA A 555 -11.48 -28.50 -11.13
N THR A 556 -10.44 -29.15 -11.62
CA THR A 556 -9.07 -28.64 -11.65
C THR A 556 -8.82 -27.77 -12.89
N LYS A 557 -7.71 -27.04 -12.89
CA LYS A 557 -7.24 -26.29 -14.07
C LYS A 557 -7.17 -27.20 -15.29
N GLU A 558 -6.59 -28.39 -15.14
CA GLU A 558 -6.42 -29.36 -16.21
C GLU A 558 -7.76 -29.86 -16.76
N ASP A 559 -8.79 -30.02 -15.90
CA ASP A 559 -10.12 -30.43 -16.34
C ASP A 559 -10.76 -29.36 -17.24
N TYR A 560 -10.62 -28.07 -16.89
CA TYR A 560 -11.08 -26.95 -17.72
C TYR A 560 -10.32 -26.87 -19.05
N GLU A 561 -8.99 -27.01 -19.00
CA GLU A 561 -8.14 -26.96 -20.19
C GLU A 561 -8.45 -28.12 -21.16
N GLU A 562 -8.60 -29.35 -20.66
CA GLU A 562 -8.93 -30.53 -21.48
C GLU A 562 -10.30 -30.39 -22.16
N ALA A 563 -11.32 -29.95 -21.42
CA ALA A 563 -12.65 -29.73 -21.97
C ALA A 563 -12.65 -28.60 -23.02
N THR A 564 -11.93 -27.51 -22.73
CA THR A 564 -11.81 -26.36 -23.65
C THR A 564 -11.05 -26.71 -24.92
N GLU A 565 -9.99 -27.53 -24.82
CA GLU A 565 -9.23 -28.02 -25.97
C GLU A 565 -10.11 -28.90 -26.86
N GLY A 566 -10.90 -29.82 -26.27
CA GLY A 566 -11.87 -30.65 -27.00
C GLY A 566 -12.88 -29.83 -27.81
N LEU A 567 -13.50 -28.83 -27.18
CA LEU A 567 -14.41 -27.91 -27.86
C LEU A 567 -13.69 -27.11 -28.97
N THR A 568 -12.46 -26.65 -28.71
CA THR A 568 -11.67 -25.91 -29.70
C THR A 568 -11.32 -26.76 -30.92
N GLU A 569 -10.94 -28.02 -30.72
CA GLU A 569 -10.68 -28.97 -31.81
C GLU A 569 -11.94 -29.21 -32.67
N ALA A 570 -13.10 -29.37 -32.04
CA ALA A 570 -14.37 -29.53 -32.75
C ALA A 570 -14.72 -28.27 -33.59
N LEU A 571 -14.50 -27.07 -33.04
CA LEU A 571 -14.72 -25.81 -33.77
C LEU A 571 -13.81 -25.64 -34.99
N GLN A 572 -12.58 -26.20 -34.97
CA GLN A 572 -11.68 -26.14 -36.13
C GLN A 572 -12.22 -26.91 -37.35
N GLU A 573 -13.08 -27.91 -37.14
CA GLU A 573 -13.70 -28.67 -38.22
C GLU A 573 -14.70 -27.83 -39.03
N ILE A 574 -15.32 -26.79 -38.43
CA ILE A 574 -16.14 -25.80 -39.16
C ILE A 574 -15.30 -25.16 -40.27
N GLY A 575 -14.10 -24.69 -39.93
CA GLY A 575 -13.18 -24.06 -40.87
C GLY A 575 -12.79 -25.01 -42.01
N LYS A 576 -12.51 -26.29 -41.71
CA LYS A 576 -12.19 -27.31 -42.73
C LYS A 576 -13.36 -27.54 -43.68
N GLN A 577 -14.59 -27.68 -43.18
CA GLN A 577 -15.78 -27.84 -44.02
C GLN A 577 -16.02 -26.62 -44.93
N MET A 578 -15.82 -25.41 -44.42
CA MET A 578 -15.98 -24.18 -45.21
C MET A 578 -14.94 -24.07 -46.33
N TYR A 579 -13.67 -24.42 -46.06
CA TYR A 579 -12.61 -24.47 -47.08
C TYR A 579 -12.87 -25.55 -48.13
N ASP A 580 -13.37 -26.72 -47.73
CA ASP A 580 -13.73 -27.80 -48.65
C ASP A 580 -14.94 -27.44 -49.52
N GLN A 581 -15.93 -26.71 -48.98
CA GLN A 581 -17.06 -26.17 -49.75
C GLN A 581 -16.60 -25.09 -50.76
N GLN A 582 -15.71 -24.16 -50.38
CA GLN A 582 -15.13 -23.18 -51.32
C GLN A 582 -14.23 -23.83 -52.38
N GLY A 583 -13.44 -24.84 -52.02
CA GLY A 583 -12.62 -25.63 -52.94
C GLY A 583 -13.47 -26.41 -53.95
N ALA A 584 -14.60 -26.96 -53.52
CA ALA A 584 -15.58 -27.62 -54.38
C ALA A 584 -16.29 -26.62 -55.32
N GLN A 585 -16.55 -25.40 -54.86
CA GLN A 585 -17.18 -24.34 -55.67
C GLN A 585 -16.22 -23.75 -56.71
N ALA A 586 -14.91 -23.66 -56.40
CA ALA A 586 -13.86 -23.30 -57.36
C ALA A 586 -13.58 -24.42 -58.39
N GLY A 587 -13.70 -25.69 -57.99
CA GLY A 587 -13.61 -26.86 -58.88
C GLY A 587 -14.79 -27.00 -59.86
N ALA A 588 -15.98 -26.51 -59.48
CA ALA A 588 -17.18 -26.57 -60.32
C ALA A 588 -17.24 -25.47 -61.42
N ALA A 589 -16.42 -24.41 -61.33
CA ALA A 589 -16.35 -23.35 -62.34
C ALA A 589 -15.37 -23.65 -63.51
N GLY A 590 -14.52 -24.66 -63.40
CA GLY A 590 -13.47 -25.00 -64.40
C GLY A 590 -13.85 -26.03 -65.47
N GLY A 591 -15.12 -26.47 -65.53
CA GLY A 591 -15.50 -27.72 -66.19
C GLY A 591 -16.61 -27.66 -67.25
N ALA A 592 -16.74 -26.61 -68.06
CA ALA A 592 -17.61 -26.66 -69.24
C ALA A 592 -17.22 -25.70 -70.37
N GLY A 593 -16.69 -26.26 -71.47
CA GLY A 593 -16.85 -25.66 -72.80
C GLY A 593 -15.57 -25.22 -73.52
N GLY A 594 -14.79 -26.18 -74.01
CA GLY A 594 -13.85 -25.91 -75.11
C GLY A 594 -14.58 -25.70 -76.45
N MET A 595 -13.97 -24.90 -77.35
CA MET A 595 -13.38 -25.37 -78.62
C MET A 595 -13.44 -24.31 -79.76
N GLY A 596 -12.25 -23.88 -80.22
CA GLY A 596 -11.95 -23.30 -81.56
C GLY A 596 -12.06 -21.76 -81.65
N GLY A 597 -10.99 -20.96 -81.80
CA GLY A 597 -9.85 -21.02 -82.74
C GLY A 597 -10.15 -20.12 -83.97
N ALA A 598 -9.34 -19.20 -84.49
CA ALA A 598 -7.96 -18.77 -84.25
C ALA A 598 -7.71 -17.44 -85.03
N ALA A 599 -6.65 -16.72 -84.62
CA ALA A 599 -5.73 -15.89 -85.44
C ALA A 599 -6.07 -14.41 -85.80
N GLY A 600 -5.69 -13.48 -84.88
CA GLY A 600 -4.66 -12.41 -85.01
C GLY A 600 -4.78 -11.26 -86.05
N PRO A 601 -3.86 -10.27 -86.04
CA PRO A 601 -3.31 -9.52 -84.89
C PRO A 601 -3.30 -7.99 -85.14
N GLY A 602 -3.05 -7.19 -84.09
CA GLY A 602 -2.51 -5.82 -84.22
C GLY A 602 -3.26 -4.75 -83.43
N GLY A 603 -2.51 -4.00 -82.59
CA GLY A 603 -2.96 -2.73 -81.98
C GLY A 603 -3.14 -1.61 -83.04
N PRO A 604 -3.38 -0.33 -82.67
CA PRO A 604 -3.01 0.35 -81.41
C PRO A 604 -4.13 1.23 -80.77
N ASP A 605 -3.79 1.79 -79.60
CA ASP A 605 -4.18 3.10 -79.00
C ASP A 605 -4.67 4.16 -80.04
N PRO A 606 -5.57 5.14 -79.75
CA PRO A 606 -5.37 6.15 -78.69
C PRO A 606 -6.61 6.70 -77.93
N THR A 607 -6.35 7.09 -76.68
CA THR A 607 -6.73 8.33 -75.98
C THR A 607 -8.14 8.95 -76.10
N THR A 608 -8.74 9.22 -74.93
CA THR A 608 -9.44 10.44 -74.43
C THR A 608 -10.22 10.01 -73.18
N GLY A 609 -10.08 10.55 -71.97
CA GLY A 609 -9.64 11.86 -71.53
C GLY A 609 -10.79 12.55 -70.79
N THR A 610 -10.70 12.58 -69.45
CA THR A 610 -11.27 13.59 -68.49
C THR A 610 -12.82 13.65 -68.37
N ASP A 611 -13.46 13.93 -67.24
CA ASP A 611 -13.05 14.60 -65.99
C ASP A 611 -14.14 14.42 -64.88
N GLY A 612 -13.76 14.65 -63.62
CA GLY A 612 -14.65 15.25 -62.60
C GLY A 612 -15.06 14.41 -61.37
N GLY A 613 -14.34 14.60 -60.24
CA GLY A 613 -14.72 14.19 -58.86
C GLY A 613 -15.77 15.12 -58.20
N PRO A 614 -15.80 15.37 -56.86
CA PRO A 614 -14.98 14.92 -55.71
C PRO A 614 -15.83 14.15 -54.64
N GLU A 615 -15.43 13.69 -53.43
CA GLU A 615 -14.71 14.29 -52.29
C GLU A 615 -14.55 13.26 -51.11
N ALA A 616 -13.67 13.55 -50.12
CA ALA A 616 -13.41 12.90 -48.79
C ALA A 616 -12.68 11.54 -48.79
N GLY A 617 -11.82 11.13 -47.84
CA GLY A 617 -11.34 11.60 -46.52
C GLY A 617 -10.38 10.52 -45.94
N ASP A 618 -9.62 10.87 -44.90
CA ASP A 618 -8.47 10.20 -44.24
C ASP A 618 -8.46 8.67 -43.98
N GLY A 619 -7.23 8.14 -43.84
CA GLY A 619 -6.89 6.87 -43.22
C GLY A 619 -5.36 6.63 -43.19
N ASP A 620 -4.80 6.61 -41.98
CA ASP A 620 -3.39 6.41 -41.60
C ASP A 620 -2.76 5.08 -42.05
N GLU A 621 -1.44 5.07 -42.28
CA GLU A 621 -0.62 3.87 -42.45
C GLU A 621 0.68 3.99 -41.63
N PHE A 622 0.92 2.99 -40.79
CA PHE A 622 2.05 2.83 -39.86
C PHE A 622 3.37 2.56 -40.60
N VAL A 623 4.49 2.95 -39.98
CA VAL A 623 5.86 2.61 -40.43
C VAL A 623 6.61 1.96 -39.29
N ASP A 624 6.89 0.65 -39.43
CA ASP A 624 7.91 -0.06 -38.66
C ASP A 624 9.25 0.02 -39.40
N ALA A 625 10.31 0.29 -38.65
CA ALA A 625 11.69 0.36 -39.15
C ALA A 625 12.49 -0.84 -38.63
N ASP A 626 13.00 -1.65 -39.57
CA ASP A 626 13.96 -2.73 -39.33
C ASP A 626 15.32 -2.17 -38.86
N PHE A 627 15.94 -2.86 -37.90
CA PHE A 627 17.31 -2.62 -37.43
C PHE A 627 18.25 -3.72 -37.95
N GLU A 628 19.44 -3.34 -38.42
CA GLU A 628 20.43 -4.22 -39.04
C GLU A 628 21.71 -4.25 -38.18
N ASP A 629 22.18 -5.44 -37.80
CA ASP A 629 23.41 -5.71 -37.04
C ASP A 629 24.69 -5.44 -37.85
N VAL A 630 25.71 -4.84 -37.23
CA VAL A 630 27.13 -5.03 -37.62
C VAL A 630 28.08 -4.99 -36.40
N ASP A 631 28.91 -6.04 -36.33
CA ASP A 631 30.00 -6.36 -35.40
C ASP A 631 31.15 -5.34 -35.20
N GLU A 632 31.75 -5.47 -34.01
CA GLU A 632 33.12 -5.22 -33.48
C GLU A 632 34.24 -4.59 -34.37
N SER A 633 34.99 -3.63 -33.81
CA SER A 633 36.46 -3.76 -33.53
C SER A 633 37.16 -2.44 -33.09
N ASP A 634 37.90 -2.54 -31.97
CA ASP A 634 39.23 -2.02 -31.58
C ASP A 634 39.69 -0.54 -31.70
N GLU A 635 40.22 -0.07 -30.55
CA GLU A 635 41.43 0.77 -30.27
C GLU A 635 41.62 2.18 -30.89
N GLU A 636 41.55 3.23 -30.05
CA GLU A 636 42.71 4.03 -29.55
C GLU A 636 42.30 5.04 -28.45
#